data_AF-A0AAU0V8Z7-F1
#
_entry.id   AF-A0AAU0V8Z7-F1
#
_cell.length_a   1.000
_cell.length_b   1.000
_cell.length_c   1.000
_cell.angle_alpha   90.00
_cell.angle_beta   90.00
_cell.angle_gamma   90.00
#
_symmetry.space_group_name_H-M   'P 1'
#
loop_
_entity.id
_entity.type
_entity.pdbx_description
1 polymer ?
#
loop_
_entity_poly.entity_id
_entity_poly.type
_entity_poly.pdbx_seq_one_letter_code
_entity_poly.pdbx_strand_id
1 'polypeptide(L)'
;MQGYAETEGEVCPDCKAAGPGRDNVCLAVGTPHQMWHTPDCTQWTIMQIDWEAGSQRMEEQDAWAKETFPTAHERLKQAAAAMPPGTSAQPFIDALTELVQAQADATGFVVLHQ
;
A
#
# COMPACT_ATOMS: atom_id res chain seq x y z
N MET A 1 34.95 19.53 -5.97
CA MET A 1 34.36 19.00 -4.72
C MET A 1 33.01 19.68 -4.54
N GLN A 2 31.92 19.04 -4.95
CA GLN A 2 30.57 19.56 -4.75
C GLN A 2 30.15 19.22 -3.31
N GLY A 3 29.83 20.26 -2.55
CA GLY A 3 29.35 20.15 -1.18
C GLY A 3 27.97 19.54 -1.14
N TYR A 4 27.83 18.44 -0.42
CA TYR A 4 26.52 17.92 -0.02
C TYR A 4 25.96 18.89 1.03
N ALA A 5 24.68 19.24 0.89
CA ALA A 5 23.99 20.06 1.88
C ALA A 5 24.06 19.38 3.24
N GLU A 6 24.53 20.09 4.26
CA GLU A 6 24.47 19.67 5.66
C GLU A 6 22.98 19.66 6.07
N THR A 7 22.30 18.56 5.80
CA THR A 7 21.02 18.27 6.46
C THR A 7 21.37 17.77 7.85
N GLU A 8 20.82 18.39 8.89
CA GLU A 8 20.81 17.85 10.25
C GLU A 8 20.04 16.51 10.21
N GLY A 9 20.74 15.45 9.83
CA GLY A 9 20.21 14.10 9.87
C GLY A 9 20.35 13.60 11.28
N GLU A 10 19.25 13.18 11.90
CA GLU A 10 19.32 12.45 13.16
C GLU A 10 20.20 11.22 12.94
N VAL A 11 21.27 11.13 13.73
CA VAL A 11 22.19 10.00 13.67
C VAL A 11 21.41 8.74 14.09
N CYS A 12 21.41 7.70 13.25
CA CYS A 12 20.79 6.44 13.62
C CYS A 12 21.35 5.97 14.97
N PRO A 13 20.50 5.71 16.00
CA PRO A 13 20.98 5.37 17.32
C PRO A 13 21.74 4.04 17.37
N ASP A 14 21.49 3.13 16.42
CA ASP A 14 22.03 1.78 16.41
C ASP A 14 23.40 1.71 15.72
N CYS A 15 23.54 2.30 14.54
CA CYS A 15 24.81 2.24 13.77
C CYS A 15 25.65 3.52 13.84
N LYS A 16 25.10 4.60 14.41
CA LYS A 16 25.77 5.90 14.52
C LYS A 16 26.25 6.51 13.18
N ALA A 17 25.67 6.08 12.05
CA ALA A 17 26.02 6.64 10.75
C ALA A 17 25.64 8.13 10.69
N ALA A 18 26.66 8.98 10.62
CA ALA A 18 26.52 10.42 10.54
C ALA A 18 26.66 10.87 9.08
N GLY A 19 25.55 10.83 8.35
CA GLY A 19 25.46 11.42 7.02
C GLY A 19 25.93 10.52 5.85
N PRO A 20 26.07 11.12 4.66
CA PRO A 20 26.40 10.41 3.43
C PRO A 20 27.80 9.81 3.49
N GLY A 21 27.87 8.49 3.58
CA GLY A 21 29.06 7.66 3.38
C GLY A 21 28.93 6.87 2.08
N ARG A 22 30.06 6.41 1.51
CA ARG A 22 30.07 5.68 0.24
C ARG A 22 29.16 4.45 0.24
N ASP A 23 29.06 3.80 1.40
CA ASP A 23 28.29 2.57 1.60
C ASP A 23 27.08 2.79 2.52
N ASN A 24 26.82 4.02 2.97
CA ASN A 24 25.68 4.31 3.82
C ASN A 24 24.42 4.44 2.97
N VAL A 25 23.31 3.88 3.46
CA VAL A 25 21.99 4.00 2.82
C VAL A 25 21.23 5.14 3.49
N CYS A 26 20.63 6.03 2.69
CA CYS A 26 19.72 7.06 3.16
C CYS A 26 18.28 6.56 3.05
N LEU A 27 17.54 6.63 4.16
CA LEU A 27 16.10 6.50 4.15
C LEU A 27 15.51 7.87 4.48
N ALA A 28 14.76 8.43 3.54
CA ALA A 28 14.10 9.71 3.74
C ALA A 28 12.87 9.50 4.65
N VAL A 29 12.88 10.08 5.85
CA VAL A 29 11.73 10.07 6.78
C VAL A 29 10.77 11.24 6.46
N GLY A 30 10.72 11.66 5.19
CA GLY A 30 10.07 12.87 4.73
C GLY A 30 10.98 14.10 4.84
N THR A 31 11.09 14.90 3.78
CA THR A 31 11.92 16.11 3.78
C THR A 31 11.48 17.09 4.88
N PRO A 32 12.39 17.66 5.69
CA PRO A 32 13.85 17.63 5.57
C PRO A 32 14.58 16.51 6.36
N HIS A 33 13.88 15.56 6.97
CA HIS A 33 14.47 14.55 7.86
C HIS A 33 15.05 13.37 7.07
N GLN A 34 16.37 13.26 7.08
CA GLN A 34 17.10 12.13 6.51
C GLN A 34 17.73 11.31 7.63
N MET A 35 17.59 9.99 7.55
CA MET A 35 18.30 9.06 8.43
C MET A 35 19.23 8.19 7.61
N TRP A 36 20.47 8.06 8.07
CA TRP A 36 21.52 7.30 7.41
C TRP A 36 21.83 6.03 8.19
N HIS A 37 22.08 4.94 7.48
CA HIS A 37 22.42 3.64 8.06
C HIS A 37 23.65 3.04 7.40
N THR A 38 24.51 2.37 8.20
CA THR A 38 25.53 1.47 7.65
C THR A 38 24.88 0.17 7.14
N PRO A 39 25.53 -0.58 6.21
CA PRO A 39 24.99 -1.83 5.69
C PRO A 39 24.70 -2.91 6.75
N ASP A 40 25.44 -2.88 7.86
CA ASP A 40 25.35 -3.83 8.99
C ASP A 40 24.44 -3.34 10.13
N CYS A 41 23.71 -2.23 9.93
CA CYS A 41 22.80 -1.71 10.94
C CYS A 41 21.59 -2.65 11.16
N THR A 42 21.34 -3.01 12.42
CA THR A 42 20.19 -3.85 12.79
C THR A 42 18.85 -3.20 12.44
N GLN A 43 18.65 -1.90 12.72
CA GLN A 43 17.43 -1.19 12.29
C GLN A 43 17.24 -1.28 10.77
N TRP A 44 18.31 -1.02 10.02
CA TRP A 44 18.26 -1.07 8.56
C TRP A 44 17.83 -2.46 8.06
N THR A 45 18.42 -3.51 8.65
CA THR A 45 18.07 -4.90 8.33
C THR A 45 16.59 -5.20 8.60
N ILE A 46 16.07 -4.78 9.76
CA ILE A 46 14.66 -4.97 10.11
C ILE A 46 13.75 -4.23 9.12
N MET A 47 14.10 -2.98 8.79
CA MET A 47 13.31 -2.18 7.85
C MET A 47 13.28 -2.79 6.45
N GLN A 48 14.38 -3.38 5.98
CA GLN A 48 14.40 -4.11 4.72
C GLN A 48 13.48 -5.33 4.76
N ILE A 49 13.53 -6.12 5.83
CA ILE A 49 12.64 -7.27 6.01
C ILE A 49 11.17 -6.83 5.99
N ASP A 50 10.83 -5.77 6.72
CA ASP A 50 9.46 -5.25 6.78
C ASP A 50 8.99 -4.72 5.42
N TRP A 51 9.87 -4.06 4.68
CA TRP A 51 9.60 -3.60 3.32
C TRP A 51 9.34 -4.75 2.36
N GLU A 52 10.21 -5.76 2.35
CA GLU A 52 10.09 -6.95 1.51
C GLU A 52 8.80 -7.73 1.86
N ALA A 53 8.54 -7.96 3.15
CA ALA A 53 7.31 -8.61 3.60
C ALA A 53 6.06 -7.78 3.30
N GLY A 54 6.16 -6.45 3.34
CA GLY A 54 5.11 -5.54 2.90
C GLY A 54 4.81 -5.68 1.41
N SER A 55 5.85 -5.62 0.57
CA SER A 55 5.75 -5.79 -0.88
C SER A 55 5.14 -7.13 -1.25
N GLN A 56 5.61 -8.21 -0.64
CA GLN A 56 5.08 -9.55 -0.88
C GLN A 56 3.60 -9.64 -0.52
N ARG A 57 3.19 -9.10 0.64
CA ARG A 57 1.76 -9.08 1.02
C ARG A 57 0.91 -8.27 0.03
N MET A 58 1.44 -7.18 -0.51
CA MET A 58 0.73 -6.40 -1.53
C MET A 58 0.55 -7.18 -2.83
N GLU A 59 1.59 -7.89 -3.27
CA GLU A 59 1.52 -8.77 -4.45
C GLU A 59 0.53 -9.93 -4.25
N GLU A 60 0.55 -10.57 -3.08
CA GLU A 60 -0.38 -11.65 -2.73
C GLU A 60 -1.83 -11.15 -2.68
N GLN A 61 -2.08 -9.97 -2.12
CA GLN A 61 -3.41 -9.36 -2.08
C GLN A 61 -3.92 -8.98 -3.47
N ASP A 62 -3.06 -8.42 -4.31
CA ASP A 62 -3.39 -8.08 -5.70
C ASP A 62 -3.71 -9.33 -6.53
N ALA A 63 -2.88 -10.38 -6.41
CA ALA A 63 -3.13 -11.65 -7.07
C ALA A 63 -4.45 -12.29 -6.62
N TRP A 64 -4.67 -12.35 -5.30
CA TRP A 64 -5.93 -12.84 -4.73
C TRP A 64 -7.14 -12.04 -5.22
N ALA A 65 -7.03 -10.71 -5.28
CA ALA A 65 -8.10 -9.84 -5.76
C ALA A 65 -8.41 -10.10 -7.24
N LYS A 66 -7.39 -10.23 -8.09
CA LYS A 66 -7.54 -10.55 -9.52
C LYS A 66 -8.26 -11.88 -9.76
N GLU A 67 -8.01 -12.89 -8.92
CA GLU A 67 -8.69 -14.19 -9.01
C GLU A 67 -10.12 -14.15 -8.44
N THR A 68 -10.31 -13.50 -7.30
CA THR A 68 -11.56 -13.59 -6.53
C THR A 68 -12.61 -12.59 -6.98
N PHE A 69 -12.21 -11.37 -7.30
CA PHE A 69 -13.13 -10.25 -7.57
C PHE A 69 -14.05 -10.51 -8.78
N PRO A 70 -13.58 -11.01 -9.94
CA PRO A 70 -14.48 -11.28 -11.07
C PRO A 70 -15.57 -12.29 -10.72
N THR A 71 -15.20 -13.35 -10.00
CA THR A 71 -16.14 -14.40 -9.56
C THR A 71 -17.18 -13.84 -8.59
N ALA A 72 -16.76 -13.00 -7.62
CA ALA A 72 -17.67 -12.36 -6.68
C ALA A 72 -18.62 -11.36 -7.37
N HIS A 73 -18.12 -10.59 -8.33
CA HIS A 73 -18.90 -9.66 -9.14
C HIS A 73 -20.00 -10.37 -9.93
N GLU A 74 -19.68 -11.46 -10.63
CA GLU A 74 -20.68 -12.23 -11.38
C GLU A 74 -21.74 -12.87 -10.46
N ARG A 75 -21.33 -13.35 -9.28
CA ARG A 75 -22.28 -13.86 -8.27
C ARG A 75 -23.24 -12.78 -7.78
N LEU A 76 -22.76 -11.55 -7.58
CA LEU A 76 -23.60 -10.43 -7.18
C LEU A 76 -24.59 -10.06 -8.29
N LYS A 77 -24.15 -9.98 -9.55
CA LYS A 77 -25.04 -9.71 -10.70
C LYS A 77 -26.16 -10.75 -10.80
N GLN A 78 -25.82 -12.03 -10.66
CA GLN A 78 -26.80 -13.12 -10.69
C GLN A 78 -27.80 -13.01 -9.55
N ALA A 79 -27.34 -12.71 -8.34
CA ALA A 79 -28.20 -12.51 -7.18
C ALA A 79 -29.15 -11.31 -7.35
N ALA A 80 -28.63 -10.19 -7.86
CA ALA A 80 -29.42 -9.00 -8.17
C ALA A 80 -30.49 -9.29 -9.24
N ALA A 81 -30.13 -10.00 -10.31
CA ALA A 81 -31.06 -10.35 -11.39
C ALA A 81 -32.17 -11.33 -10.96
N ALA A 82 -31.93 -12.15 -9.94
CA ALA A 82 -32.91 -13.08 -9.40
C ALA A 82 -33.95 -12.39 -8.49
N MET A 83 -33.72 -11.14 -8.08
CA MET A 83 -34.63 -10.41 -7.21
C MET A 83 -35.78 -9.78 -8.00
N PRO A 84 -37.04 -9.93 -7.55
CA PRO A 84 -38.15 -9.23 -8.16
C PRO A 84 -37.97 -7.70 -8.08
N PRO A 85 -38.33 -6.96 -9.14
CA PRO A 85 -38.28 -5.50 -9.09
C PRO A 85 -39.31 -4.94 -8.10
N GLY A 86 -38.99 -3.81 -7.47
CA GLY A 86 -39.89 -3.13 -6.53
C GLY A 86 -39.92 -3.74 -5.13
N THR A 87 -38.94 -4.58 -4.79
CA THR A 87 -38.74 -5.03 -3.42
C THR A 87 -38.15 -3.93 -2.55
N SER A 88 -38.37 -3.99 -1.24
CA SER A 88 -37.75 -3.06 -0.28
C SER A 88 -36.22 -3.13 -0.27
N ALA A 89 -35.64 -4.19 -0.84
CA ALA A 89 -34.20 -4.36 -0.99
C ALA A 89 -33.62 -3.59 -2.19
N GLN A 90 -34.45 -3.07 -3.10
CA GLN A 90 -33.99 -2.44 -4.35
C GLN A 90 -32.94 -1.34 -4.14
N PRO A 91 -33.09 -0.40 -3.17
CA PRO A 91 -32.07 0.63 -2.96
C PRO A 91 -30.70 0.08 -2.57
N PHE A 92 -30.66 -1.06 -1.87
CA PHE A 92 -29.41 -1.73 -1.50
C PHE A 92 -28.78 -2.44 -2.69
N ILE A 93 -29.60 -3.07 -3.53
CA ILE A 93 -29.14 -3.73 -4.75
C ILE A 93 -28.51 -2.70 -5.70
N ASP A 94 -29.17 -1.56 -5.88
CA ASP A 94 -28.69 -0.47 -6.73
C ASP A 94 -27.36 0.08 -6.21
N ALA A 95 -27.29 0.44 -4.92
CA ALA A 95 -26.08 0.98 -4.29
C ALA A 95 -24.89 0.00 -4.33
N LEU A 96 -25.13 -1.30 -4.09
CA LEU A 96 -24.08 -2.31 -4.17
C LEU A 96 -23.61 -2.52 -5.62
N THR A 97 -24.52 -2.45 -6.59
CA THR A 97 -24.18 -2.57 -8.01
C THR A 97 -23.34 -1.39 -8.47
N GLU A 98 -23.70 -0.16 -8.09
CA GLU A 98 -22.92 1.05 -8.36
C GLU A 98 -21.53 0.98 -7.74
N LEU A 99 -21.41 0.54 -6.49
CA LEU A 99 -20.12 0.39 -5.81
C LEU A 99 -19.21 -0.62 -6.52
N VAL A 100 -19.75 -1.78 -6.91
CA VAL A 100 -18.99 -2.81 -7.60
C VAL A 100 -18.58 -2.35 -9.00
N GLN A 101 -19.44 -1.62 -9.70
CA GLN A 101 -19.11 -1.04 -11.00
C GLN A 101 -17.97 -0.01 -10.87
N ALA A 102 -18.04 0.90 -9.89
CA ALA A 102 -16.98 1.86 -9.61
C ALA A 102 -15.63 1.17 -9.29
N GLN A 103 -15.66 0.03 -8.62
CA GLN A 103 -14.48 -0.79 -8.34
C GLN A 103 -13.97 -1.61 -9.53
N ALA A 104 -14.81 -1.91 -10.52
CA ALA A 104 -14.38 -2.56 -11.76
C ALA A 104 -13.73 -1.57 -12.72
N ASP A 105 -14.21 -0.32 -12.73
CA ASP A 105 -13.70 0.75 -13.60
C ASP A 105 -12.41 1.40 -13.04
N ALA A 106 -12.26 1.42 -11.71
CA ALA A 106 -10.98 1.72 -11.06
C ALA A 106 -10.14 0.43 -11.01
N THR A 107 -8.91 0.44 -11.51
CA THR A 107 -8.00 -0.73 -11.55
C THR A 107 -7.57 -1.29 -10.18
N GLY A 108 -8.20 -0.88 -9.07
CA GLY A 108 -7.94 -1.40 -7.73
C GLY A 108 -8.36 -0.43 -6.63
N PHE A 109 -9.34 -0.86 -5.84
CA PHE A 109 -9.77 -0.34 -4.53
C PHE A 109 -10.41 1.06 -4.46
N VAL A 110 -11.67 1.08 -3.99
CA VAL A 110 -12.28 2.29 -3.41
C VAL A 110 -11.80 2.40 -1.97
N VAL A 111 -11.05 3.44 -1.66
CA VAL A 111 -10.73 3.81 -0.28
C VAL A 111 -12.03 4.24 0.40
N LEU A 112 -12.49 3.48 1.39
CA LEU A 112 -13.55 3.95 2.29
C LEU A 112 -12.95 5.08 3.15
N HIS A 113 -13.34 6.33 2.85
CA HIS A 113 -13.05 7.45 3.73
C HIS A 113 -13.70 7.18 5.11
N GLN A 114 -12.88 7.17 6.15
CA GLN A 114 -13.32 7.20 7.55
C GLN A 114 -13.77 8.61 7.94
#